data_AF-A0A843R553-F1
#
_entry.id   AF-A0A843R553-F1
#
_cell.length_a   1.000
_cell.length_b   1.000
_cell.length_c   1.000
_cell.angle_alpha   90.00
_cell.angle_beta   90.00
_cell.angle_gamma   90.00
#
_symmetry.space_group_name_H-M   'P 1'
#
loop_
_entity.id
_entity.type
_entity.pdbx_description
1 polymer ?
#
loop_
_entity_poly.entity_id
_entity_poly.type
_entity_poly.pdbx_seq_one_letter_code
_entity_poly.pdbx_strand_id
1 'polypeptide(L)' 'MNQFNKDIIAALSSDKDITLNEVLRRQIEVAANQFLQNELTAVLGYEPHTRIDRSKDDVNYRNGTYTRTIDTEYG' A
#
# COMPACT_ATOMS: atom_id res chain seq x y z
N MET A 1 9.36 -8.54 17.85
CA MET A 1 7.91 -8.57 17.55
C MET A 1 7.57 -7.44 16.59
N ASN A 2 6.96 -7.74 15.43
CA ASN A 2 6.52 -6.75 14.42
C ASN A 2 5.37 -5.88 15.00
N GLN A 3 5.27 -4.61 14.57
CA GLN A 3 4.14 -3.73 14.86
C GLN A 3 2.79 -4.39 14.57
N PHE A 4 2.64 -5.09 13.43
CA PHE A 4 1.43 -5.86 13.11
C PHE A 4 1.07 -6.87 14.21
N ASN A 5 2.04 -7.65 14.68
CA ASN A 5 1.79 -8.64 15.73
C ASN A 5 1.41 -7.98 17.07
N LYS A 6 1.92 -6.77 17.34
CA LYS A 6 1.51 -5.99 18.52
C LYS A 6 0.08 -5.48 18.39
N ASP A 7 -0.29 -4.98 17.21
CA ASP A 7 -1.62 -4.46 16.93
C ASP A 7 -2.69 -5.57 17.00
N ILE A 8 -2.36 -6.77 16.50
CA ILE A 8 -3.23 -7.96 16.64
C ILE A 8 -3.42 -8.33 18.10
N ILE A 9 -2.34 -8.41 18.89
CA ILE A 9 -2.46 -8.73 20.33
C ILE A 9 -3.26 -7.66 21.05
N ALA A 10 -3.03 -6.38 20.76
CA ALA A 10 -3.77 -5.28 21.36
C ALA A 10 -5.27 -5.39 21.01
N ALA A 11 -5.62 -5.64 19.75
CA ALA A 11 -7.01 -5.81 19.32
C ALA A 11 -7.68 -7.05 19.92
N LEU A 12 -6.93 -8.13 20.17
CA LEU A 12 -7.45 -9.33 20.83
C LEU A 12 -7.57 -9.19 22.36
N SER A 13 -6.77 -8.30 22.97
CA SER A 13 -6.69 -8.12 24.42
C SER A 13 -7.53 -6.95 24.94
N SER A 14 -7.98 -6.06 24.07
CA SER A 14 -8.72 -4.85 24.43
C SER A 14 -10.21 -4.98 24.13
N ASP A 15 -11.06 -4.39 24.98
CA ASP A 15 -12.50 -4.46 24.80
C ASP A 15 -13.03 -3.43 23.78
N LYS A 16 -12.39 -2.26 23.53
CA LYS A 16 -13.04 -1.17 22.74
C LYS A 16 -12.23 -0.17 21.89
N ASP A 17 -10.89 -0.15 21.83
CA ASP A 17 -10.22 0.95 21.11
C ASP A 17 -9.89 0.68 19.63
N ILE A 18 -9.51 -0.54 19.26
CA ILE A 18 -9.27 -0.94 17.86
C ILE A 18 -9.76 -2.38 17.69
N THR A 19 -10.72 -2.59 16.80
CA THR A 19 -11.23 -3.93 16.50
C THR A 19 -10.24 -4.70 15.63
N LEU A 20 -10.27 -6.03 15.71
CA LEU A 20 -9.48 -6.89 14.82
C LEU A 20 -9.76 -6.57 13.34
N ASN A 21 -11.01 -6.25 13.00
CA ASN A 21 -11.41 -5.86 11.65
C ASN A 21 -10.68 -4.59 11.18
N GLU A 22 -10.55 -3.57 12.02
CA GLU A 22 -9.83 -2.34 11.64
C GLU A 22 -8.34 -2.60 11.45
N VAL A 23 -7.72 -3.50 12.24
CA VAL A 23 -6.33 -3.92 12.02
C VAL A 23 -6.18 -4.59 10.65
N LEU A 24 -7.09 -5.51 10.31
CA LEU A 24 -7.06 -6.24 9.04
C LEU A 24 -7.32 -5.30 7.85
N ARG A 25 -8.32 -4.42 7.93
CA ARG A 25 -8.63 -3.41 6.91
C ARG A 25 -7.41 -2.54 6.58
N ARG A 26 -6.71 -2.04 7.60
CA ARG A 26 -5.48 -1.24 7.42
C ARG A 26 -4.36 -2.03 6.74
N GLN A 27 -4.18 -3.30 7.10
CA GLN A 27 -3.15 -4.12 6.47
C GLN A 27 -3.46 -4.41 5.00
N ILE A 28 -4.72 -4.65 4.66
CA ILE A 28 -5.15 -4.79 3.27
C ILE A 28 -4.86 -3.51 2.48
N GLU A 29 -5.19 -2.35 3.05
CA GLU A 29 -4.90 -1.05 2.43
C GLU A 29 -3.40 -0.84 2.17
N VAL A 30 -2.55 -1.12 3.17
CA VAL A 30 -1.08 -1.00 3.04
C VAL A 30 -0.55 -1.97 1.98
N ALA A 31 -0.96 -3.25 2.03
CA ALA A 31 -0.50 -4.27 1.09
C ALA A 31 -0.94 -3.97 -0.34
N ALA A 32 -2.21 -3.59 -0.55
CA ALA A 32 -2.74 -3.23 -1.85
C ALA A 32 -1.98 -2.04 -2.45
N ASN A 33 -1.75 -0.98 -1.67
CA ASN A 33 -0.96 0.16 -2.12
C ASN A 33 0.47 -0.23 -2.48
N GLN A 34 1.09 -1.11 -1.70
CA GLN A 34 2.45 -1.59 -1.98
C GLN A 34 2.50 -2.41 -3.28
N PHE A 35 1.53 -3.30 -3.52
CA PHE A 35 1.45 -4.05 -4.77
C PHE A 35 1.26 -3.12 -5.98
N LEU A 36 0.34 -2.16 -5.91
CA LEU A 36 0.11 -1.21 -7.01
C LEU A 36 1.35 -0.36 -7.32
N GLN A 37 2.12 0.05 -6.30
CA GLN A 37 3.38 0.77 -6.53
C GLN A 37 4.44 -0.10 -7.21
N ASN A 38 4.53 -1.37 -6.82
CA ASN A 38 5.45 -2.33 -7.43
C ASN A 38 5.05 -2.65 -8.88
N GLU A 39 3.76 -2.81 -9.14
CA GLU A 39 3.23 -3.00 -10.50
C GLU A 39 3.53 -1.77 -11.38
N LEU A 40 3.35 -0.55 -10.85
CA LEU A 40 3.70 0.67 -11.58
C LEU A 40 5.20 0.75 -11.89
N THR A 41 6.07 0.33 -10.94
CA THR A 41 7.51 0.18 -11.20
C THR A 41 7.78 -0.81 -12.33
N ALA A 42 7.14 -1.98 -12.30
CA ALA A 42 7.33 -3.00 -13.33
C ALA A 42 6.85 -2.52 -14.72
N VAL A 43 5.71 -1.82 -14.78
CA VAL A 43 5.15 -1.27 -16.03
C VAL A 43 6.04 -0.16 -16.60
N LEU A 44 6.54 0.73 -15.77
CA LEU A 44 7.39 1.84 -16.20
C LEU A 44 8.84 1.44 -16.44
N GLY A 45 9.30 0.34 -15.82
CA GLY A 45 10.67 -0.16 -15.91
C GLY A 45 11.67 0.64 -15.07
N TYR A 46 11.21 1.49 -14.15
CA TYR A 46 12.07 2.30 -13.28
C TYR A 46 11.43 2.62 -11.92
N GLU A 47 12.28 2.76 -10.89
CA GLU A 47 11.86 3.09 -9.53
C GLU A 47 11.53 4.59 -9.39
N PRO A 48 10.67 4.99 -8.41
CA PRO A 48 10.37 6.38 -8.17
C PRO A 48 11.65 7.23 -8.04
N HIS A 49 11.71 8.34 -8.79
CA HIS A 49 12.83 9.30 -8.80
C HIS A 49 14.17 8.76 -9.34
N THR A 50 14.22 7.55 -9.92
CA THR A 50 15.40 7.09 -10.65
C THR A 50 15.70 8.02 -11.82
N ARG A 51 16.98 8.38 -11.99
CA ARG A 51 17.43 9.18 -13.14
C ARG A 51 17.49 8.26 -14.37
N ILE A 52 16.66 8.58 -15.36
CA ILE A 52 16.56 7.83 -16.62
C ILE A 52 17.22 8.65 -17.73
N ASP A 53 18.01 8.01 -18.59
CA ASP A 53 18.55 8.65 -19.79
C ASP A 53 17.44 8.77 -20.85
N ARG A 54 17.01 10.01 -21.08
CA ARG A 54 15.84 10.35 -21.90
C ARG A 54 16.14 10.54 -23.38
N SER A 55 17.40 10.33 -23.78
CA SER A 55 17.81 10.52 -25.16
C SER A 55 17.39 9.38 -26.09
N LYS A 56 16.79 8.30 -25.55
CA LYS A 56 16.57 7.04 -26.27
C LYS A 56 15.12 6.61 -26.43
N ASP A 57 14.17 7.09 -25.61
CA ASP A 57 12.79 6.58 -25.60
C ASP A 57 11.73 7.67 -25.28
N ASP A 58 10.50 7.48 -25.77
CA ASP A 58 9.29 8.18 -25.30
C ASP A 58 8.91 7.63 -23.91
N VAL A 59 9.45 8.24 -22.86
CA VAL A 59 9.29 7.74 -21.48
C VAL A 59 8.04 8.33 -20.82
N ASN A 60 7.17 7.45 -20.30
CA ASN A 60 6.03 7.83 -19.45
C ASN A 60 6.48 8.21 -18.03
N TYR A 61 5.87 9.25 -17.45
CA TYR A 61 6.17 9.70 -16.09
C TYR A 61 5.07 9.34 -15.10
N ARG A 62 5.49 9.02 -13.86
CA ARG A 62 4.60 8.96 -12.71
C ARG A 62 3.98 10.34 -12.48
N ASN A 63 2.66 10.40 -12.38
CA ASN A 63 1.91 11.65 -12.29
C ASN A 63 0.96 11.69 -11.08
N GLY A 64 1.53 11.50 -9.89
CA GLY A 64 0.78 11.56 -8.63
C GLY A 64 -0.03 10.31 -8.32
N THR A 65 -1.12 10.50 -7.57
CA THR A 65 -1.98 9.42 -7.06
C THR A 65 -3.45 9.79 -7.20
N TYR A 66 -4.32 8.77 -7.13
CA TYR A 66 -5.77 8.94 -7.11
C TYR A 66 -6.35 8.13 -5.95
N THR A 67 -7.24 8.75 -5.18
CA THR A 67 -7.92 8.09 -4.06
C THR A 67 -9.09 7.27 -4.58
N ARG A 68 -9.13 5.99 -4.19
CA ARG A 68 -10.24 5.08 -4.50
C ARG A 68 -10.67 4.36 -3.22
N THR A 69 -11.97 4.34 -2.98
CA THR A 69 -12.58 3.46 -1.97
C THR A 69 -12.80 2.08 -2.59
N ILE A 70 -12.42 1.04 -1.85
CA ILE A 70 -12.58 -0.36 -2.24
C ILE A 70 -13.36 -1.04 -1.13
N ASP A 71 -14.50 -1.62 -1.47
CA ASP A 71 -15.32 -2.36 -0.51
C ASP A 71 -14.66 -3.71 -0.23
N THR A 72 -14.28 -3.95 1.01
CA THR A 72 -13.70 -5.23 1.46
C THR A 72 -14.58 -5.90 2.51
N GLU A 73 -14.32 -7.17 2.82
CA GLU A 73 -15.04 -7.87 3.90
C GLU A 73 -14.83 -7.22 5.29
N TYR A 74 -13.76 -6.44 5.46
CA TYR A 74 -13.44 -5.75 6.71
C TYR A 74 -13.80 -4.25 6.69
N GLY A 75 -14.50 -3.79 5.65
CA GLY A 75 -14.79 -2.37 5.40
C GLY A 75 -14.08 -1.85 4.16
#